data_AF-A0A2V6LGJ0-F1
#
_entry.id   AF-A0A2V6LGJ0-F1
#
_cell.length_a   1.000
_cell.length_b   1.000
_cell.length_c   1.000
_cell.angle_alpha   90.00
_cell.angle_beta   90.00
_cell.angle_gamma   90.00
#
_symmetry.space_group_name_H-M   'P 1'
#
loop_
_entity.id
_entity.type
_entity.pdbx_description
1 polymer ?
#
loop_
_entity_poly.entity_id
_entity_poly.type
_entity_poly.pdbx_seq_one_letter_code
_entity_poly.pdbx_strand_id
1 'polypeptide(L)'
;MENESRRYGRDRPGTRHDRYERASVCRTVCCGGKRKATLEEPGSAIPATAIEPALSPTITRKLNRVIPANLQIDARWDAIQEARQAAKKTDREQAPSPSVMIAWAVVRAMEKHAPFRRLILEDDQIVQNDNFDLGIAVALEGDRLATAVITTANQKNWPEFVSTYNETVAATRGGRVDAMNAPVVITSLGAFEVKAGAPIVVPPSVGTLFVGTAHRELISNKNKNESAEVITLSLTFDHRVVNGAGAAAFANEIKKQIEGFKIPKQEPRVVSR
;
A
#
# COMPACT_ATOMS: atom_id res chain seq x y z
N MET A 1 12.83 40.38 -40.22
CA MET A 1 13.98 40.98 -39.52
C MET A 1 14.41 39.96 -38.48
N GLU A 2 15.36 39.08 -38.77
CA GLU A 2 16.82 39.38 -38.88
C GLU A 2 17.32 39.99 -37.56
N ASN A 3 18.41 39.60 -36.93
CA ASN A 3 19.57 38.83 -37.37
C ASN A 3 20.35 38.44 -36.10
N GLU A 4 20.92 37.23 -36.04
CA GLU A 4 22.37 36.95 -36.17
C GLU A 4 23.26 37.59 -35.08
N SER A 5 24.05 36.86 -34.27
CA SER A 5 25.06 35.83 -34.51
C SER A 5 26.48 36.37 -34.20
N ARG A 6 27.30 35.50 -33.58
CA ARG A 6 28.76 35.34 -33.75
C ARG A 6 29.16 34.15 -32.85
N ARG A 7 29.23 32.91 -33.36
CA ARG A 7 30.27 32.29 -34.21
C ARG A 7 31.68 32.41 -33.66
N TYR A 8 32.28 31.27 -33.36
CA TYR A 8 33.51 30.68 -33.94
C TYR A 8 33.44 29.18 -33.54
N GLY A 9 33.28 28.16 -34.40
CA GLY A 9 34.08 27.76 -35.57
C GLY A 9 35.34 27.03 -35.06
N ARG A 10 35.74 25.81 -35.42
CA ARG A 10 35.42 24.76 -36.43
C ARG A 10 36.31 23.56 -35.99
N ASP A 11 35.97 22.28 -36.09
CA ASP A 11 36.13 21.43 -37.28
C ASP A 11 35.70 19.98 -36.96
N ARG A 12 35.16 19.29 -37.97
CA ARG A 12 34.82 17.84 -38.02
C ARG A 12 35.95 17.08 -38.76
N PRO A 13 35.84 15.77 -39.12
CA PRO A 13 35.15 14.60 -38.54
C PRO A 13 36.09 13.35 -38.44
N GLY A 14 35.62 12.23 -37.84
CA GLY A 14 36.28 10.94 -38.05
C GLY A 14 35.67 9.77 -37.28
N THR A 15 35.10 8.81 -38.02
CA THR A 15 34.43 7.57 -37.61
C THR A 15 35.37 6.49 -37.05
N ARG A 16 34.92 5.65 -36.09
CA ARG A 16 34.78 4.17 -36.15
C ARG A 16 34.85 3.49 -34.77
N HIS A 17 34.03 2.43 -34.64
CA HIS A 17 34.12 1.32 -33.69
C HIS A 17 35.56 0.81 -33.45
N ASP A 18 35.90 0.37 -32.24
CA ASP A 18 35.99 -1.07 -31.90
C ASP A 18 36.34 -1.32 -30.42
N ARG A 19 36.01 -2.55 -30.00
CA ARG A 19 36.26 -3.31 -28.76
C ARG A 19 37.44 -2.91 -27.88
N TYR A 20 37.19 -2.92 -26.56
CA TYR A 20 38.21 -3.02 -25.52
C TYR A 20 38.37 -4.50 -25.09
N GLU A 21 39.31 -5.21 -25.70
CA GLU A 21 39.87 -6.47 -25.17
C GLU A 21 40.95 -6.14 -24.13
N ARG A 22 40.80 -6.65 -22.90
CA ARG A 22 41.87 -6.62 -21.90
C ARG A 22 42.64 -7.94 -21.95
N ALA A 23 43.87 -7.89 -22.44
CA ALA A 23 44.90 -8.89 -22.17
C ALA A 23 46.17 -8.17 -21.67
N SER A 24 46.58 -8.48 -20.44
CA SER A 24 47.85 -8.01 -19.86
C SER A 24 48.56 -9.16 -19.15
N VAL A 25 49.26 -9.94 -19.97
CA VAL A 25 50.69 -10.26 -19.84
C VAL A 25 51.17 -10.72 -18.45
N CYS A 26 51.32 -12.03 -18.35
CA CYS A 26 52.19 -12.73 -17.41
C CYS A 26 53.65 -12.46 -17.79
N ARG A 27 54.49 -12.04 -16.84
CA ARG A 27 55.95 -12.00 -16.98
C ARG A 27 56.59 -12.85 -15.88
N THR A 28 57.24 -13.92 -16.32
CA THR A 28 58.06 -14.84 -15.54
C THR A 28 59.36 -14.18 -15.11
N VAL A 29 59.72 -14.30 -13.83
CA VAL A 29 61.12 -14.25 -13.37
C VAL A 29 61.31 -15.39 -12.36
N CYS A 30 62.14 -16.35 -12.72
CA CYS A 30 62.67 -17.36 -11.81
C CYS A 30 63.89 -16.81 -11.06
N CYS A 31 63.89 -16.92 -9.73
CA CYS A 31 65.13 -17.15 -8.98
C CYS A 31 64.82 -17.83 -7.64
N GLY A 32 65.60 -18.86 -7.31
CA GLY A 32 65.32 -19.84 -6.27
C GLY A 32 65.42 -19.30 -4.83
N GLY A 33 64.59 -19.89 -3.97
CA GLY A 33 64.63 -19.74 -2.52
C GLY A 33 63.43 -20.47 -1.92
N LYS A 34 63.67 -21.65 -1.33
CA LYS A 34 62.64 -22.43 -0.64
C LYS A 34 62.16 -21.63 0.59
N ARG A 35 61.09 -20.86 0.44
CA ARG A 35 60.25 -20.41 1.56
C ARG A 35 58.91 -21.12 1.42
N LYS A 36 58.57 -21.97 2.39
CA LYS A 36 57.20 -22.47 2.56
C LYS A 36 56.30 -21.24 2.72
N ALA A 37 55.53 -20.91 1.69
CA ALA A 37 54.39 -20.04 1.86
C ALA A 37 53.37 -20.85 2.68
N THR A 38 53.21 -20.50 3.95
CA THR A 38 52.08 -20.95 4.74
C THR A 38 50.84 -20.37 4.06
N LEU A 39 50.04 -21.23 3.44
CA LEU A 39 48.71 -20.86 2.99
C LEU A 39 47.93 -20.52 4.26
N GLU A 40 47.61 -19.24 4.47
CA GLU A 40 46.60 -18.87 5.46
C GLU A 40 45.30 -19.55 5.04
N GLU A 41 44.74 -20.35 5.93
CA GLU A 41 43.44 -20.97 5.69
C GLU A 41 42.40 -19.88 5.46
N PRO A 42 41.49 -20.02 4.48
CA PRO A 42 40.42 -19.07 4.29
C PRO A 42 39.64 -18.99 5.60
N GLY A 43 39.60 -17.79 6.19
CA GLY A 43 38.99 -17.53 7.48
C GLY A 43 37.62 -18.19 7.59
N SER A 44 37.43 -18.90 8.70
CA SER A 44 36.18 -19.53 9.15
C SER A 44 34.96 -18.78 8.61
N ALA A 45 34.29 -19.38 7.62
CA ALA A 45 33.05 -18.85 7.10
C ALA A 45 32.05 -18.81 8.26
N ILE A 46 31.61 -17.60 8.63
CA ILE A 46 30.55 -17.43 9.63
C ILE A 46 29.35 -18.25 9.12
N PRO A 47 28.84 -19.22 9.89
CA PRO A 47 27.71 -20.02 9.45
C PRO A 47 26.50 -19.10 9.28
N ALA A 48 26.13 -18.82 8.04
CA ALA A 48 24.92 -18.07 7.73
C ALA A 48 23.71 -18.98 7.96
N THR A 49 22.87 -18.64 8.92
CA THR A 49 21.58 -19.29 9.10
C THR A 49 20.63 -18.80 8.02
N ALA A 50 20.05 -19.73 7.25
CA ALA A 50 19.04 -19.40 6.26
C ALA A 50 17.74 -18.94 6.97
N ILE A 51 17.22 -17.78 6.57
CA ILE A 51 15.95 -17.21 7.07
C ILE A 51 14.96 -17.23 5.91
N GLU A 52 13.73 -17.64 6.16
CA GLU A 52 12.68 -17.60 5.14
C GLU A 52 12.33 -16.14 4.77
N PRO A 53 12.13 -15.82 3.48
CA PRO A 53 11.66 -14.49 3.09
C PRO A 53 10.28 -14.18 3.68
N ALA A 54 10.06 -12.91 4.06
CA ALA A 54 8.77 -12.46 4.60
C ALA A 54 7.59 -12.63 3.61
N LEU A 55 7.87 -12.60 2.30
CA LEU A 55 6.88 -12.85 1.25
C LEU A 55 7.04 -14.25 0.67
N SER A 56 5.92 -14.96 0.53
CA SER A 56 5.92 -16.28 -0.10
C SER A 56 6.33 -16.20 -1.58
N PRO A 57 6.95 -17.27 -2.15
CA PRO A 57 7.26 -17.33 -3.58
C PRO A 57 6.04 -17.09 -4.49
N THR A 58 4.84 -17.45 -4.03
CA THR A 58 3.59 -17.18 -4.72
C THR A 58 3.27 -15.69 -4.79
N ILE A 59 3.44 -14.95 -3.69
CA ILE A 59 3.26 -13.49 -3.68
C ILE A 59 4.30 -12.84 -4.58
N THR A 60 5.57 -13.21 -4.46
CA THR A 60 6.66 -12.68 -5.27
C THR A 60 6.39 -12.87 -6.78
N ARG A 61 5.91 -14.04 -7.19
CA ARG A 61 5.52 -14.29 -8.59
C ARG A 61 4.39 -13.38 -9.07
N LYS A 62 3.38 -13.14 -8.23
CA LYS A 62 2.26 -12.24 -8.57
C LYS A 62 2.72 -10.79 -8.74
N LEU A 63 3.67 -10.35 -7.92
CA LEU A 63 4.19 -8.98 -7.96
C LEU A 63 4.93 -8.65 -9.27
N ASN A 64 5.54 -9.64 -9.93
CA ASN A 64 6.28 -9.43 -11.19
C ASN A 64 5.41 -8.87 -12.34
N ARG A 65 4.09 -8.98 -12.25
CA ARG A 65 3.15 -8.49 -13.28
C ARG A 65 2.50 -7.16 -12.93
N VAL A 66 2.64 -6.69 -11.67
CA VAL A 66 2.00 -5.47 -11.19
C VAL A 66 2.75 -4.27 -11.75
N ILE A 67 2.01 -3.26 -12.20
CA ILE A 67 2.57 -1.94 -12.53
C ILE A 67 2.14 -0.99 -11.40
N PRO A 68 2.91 -0.87 -10.30
CA PRO A 68 2.47 -0.11 -9.15
C PRO A 68 2.58 1.39 -9.41
N ALA A 69 1.54 2.12 -9.03
CA ALA A 69 1.57 3.57 -8.88
C ALA A 69 1.05 3.93 -7.48
N ASN A 70 1.52 5.05 -6.93
CA ASN A 70 1.14 5.51 -5.60
C ASN A 70 0.74 6.98 -5.63
N LEU A 71 -0.24 7.34 -4.80
CA LEU A 71 -0.58 8.71 -4.48
C LEU A 71 -0.86 8.86 -2.99
N GLN A 72 -0.74 10.08 -2.49
CA GLN A 72 -1.01 10.42 -1.11
C GLN A 72 -1.99 11.60 -1.02
N ILE A 73 -2.85 11.56 -0.02
CA ILE A 73 -3.75 12.66 0.31
C ILE A 73 -3.97 12.72 1.82
N ASP A 74 -3.98 13.93 2.37
CA ASP A 74 -4.30 14.12 3.78
C ASP A 74 -5.80 14.31 3.96
N ALA A 75 -6.37 13.73 5.02
CA ALA A 75 -7.76 13.88 5.41
C ALA A 75 -7.85 14.42 6.85
N ARG A 76 -8.72 15.41 7.09
CA ARG A 76 -9.01 15.88 8.45
C ARG A 76 -9.53 14.74 9.31
N TRP A 77 -9.02 14.70 10.54
CA TRP A 77 -9.27 13.58 11.45
C TRP A 77 -10.46 13.81 12.41
N ASP A 78 -10.90 15.06 12.54
CA ASP A 78 -11.82 15.52 13.57
C ASP A 78 -13.14 14.73 13.58
N ALA A 79 -13.76 14.50 12.42
CA ALA A 79 -15.06 13.83 12.34
C ALA A 79 -15.02 12.38 12.86
N ILE A 80 -13.93 11.64 12.59
CA ILE A 80 -13.75 10.29 13.12
C ILE A 80 -13.56 10.34 14.65
N GLN A 81 -12.78 11.30 15.15
CA GLN A 81 -12.61 11.48 16.58
C GLN A 81 -13.93 11.81 17.27
N GLU A 82 -14.66 12.80 16.77
CA GLU A 82 -15.95 13.24 17.30
C GLU A 82 -16.95 12.08 17.33
N ALA A 83 -17.08 11.33 16.22
CA ALA A 83 -17.95 10.18 16.14
C ALA A 83 -17.59 9.11 17.19
N ARG A 84 -16.29 8.84 17.39
CA ARG A 84 -15.83 7.89 18.39
C ARG A 84 -16.06 8.38 19.82
N GLN A 85 -15.81 9.66 20.10
CA GLN A 85 -16.06 10.22 21.43
C GLN A 85 -17.55 10.24 21.76
N ALA A 86 -18.42 10.53 20.79
CA ALA A 86 -19.86 10.42 20.97
C ALA A 86 -20.27 8.97 21.28
N ALA A 87 -19.78 7.99 20.53
CA ALA A 87 -20.06 6.57 20.77
C ALA A 87 -19.61 6.13 22.17
N LYS A 88 -18.41 6.53 22.61
CA LYS A 88 -17.88 6.21 23.94
C LYS A 88 -18.73 6.75 25.10
N LYS A 89 -19.47 7.84 24.89
CA LYS A 89 -20.38 8.38 25.91
C LYS A 89 -21.64 7.53 26.08
N THR A 90 -22.08 6.85 25.02
CA THR A 90 -23.23 5.95 25.04
C THR A 90 -22.84 4.57 25.55
N ASP A 91 -21.82 3.98 24.95
CA ASP A 91 -21.28 2.67 25.32
C ASP A 91 -19.78 2.66 25.08
N ARG A 92 -19.01 2.64 26.17
CA ARG A 92 -17.55 2.74 26.13
C ARG A 92 -16.90 1.49 25.56
N GLU A 93 -17.47 0.32 25.83
CA GLU A 93 -16.88 -0.97 25.45
C GLU A 93 -17.20 -1.30 23.99
N GLN A 94 -18.40 -0.94 23.53
CA GLN A 94 -18.83 -1.20 22.16
C GLN A 94 -18.51 -0.05 21.18
N ALA A 95 -17.85 1.01 21.64
CA ALA A 95 -17.48 2.14 20.80
C ALA A 95 -16.62 1.70 19.59
N PRO A 96 -17.09 1.90 18.35
CA PRO A 96 -16.36 1.44 17.16
C PRO A 96 -14.95 2.04 17.09
N SER A 97 -13.98 1.23 16.65
CA SER A 97 -12.62 1.69 16.45
C SER A 97 -12.53 2.66 15.26
N PRO A 98 -11.54 3.59 15.24
CA PRO A 98 -11.34 4.44 14.07
C PRO A 98 -11.05 3.62 12.81
N SER A 99 -10.37 2.47 12.96
CA SER A 99 -10.07 1.56 11.85
C SER A 99 -11.33 1.01 11.19
N VAL A 100 -12.37 0.60 11.95
CA VAL A 100 -13.63 0.15 11.35
C VAL A 100 -14.43 1.29 10.72
N MET A 101 -14.35 2.50 11.29
CA MET A 101 -14.96 3.71 10.69
C MET A 101 -14.33 4.05 9.34
N ILE A 102 -13.00 4.00 9.23
CA ILE A 102 -12.27 4.21 7.97
C ILE A 102 -12.57 3.07 6.99
N ALA A 103 -12.58 1.82 7.44
CA ALA A 103 -12.93 0.67 6.60
C ALA A 103 -14.32 0.83 5.98
N TRP A 104 -15.29 1.29 6.76
CA TRP A 104 -16.62 1.62 6.25
C TRP A 104 -16.59 2.75 5.22
N ALA A 105 -15.87 3.84 5.50
CA ALA A 105 -15.71 4.95 4.56
C ALA A 105 -15.13 4.48 3.21
N VAL A 106 -14.16 3.57 3.24
CA VAL A 106 -13.57 2.95 2.04
C VAL A 106 -14.60 2.13 1.28
N VAL A 107 -15.40 1.29 1.95
CA VAL A 107 -16.46 0.51 1.29
C VAL A 107 -17.47 1.43 0.60
N ARG A 108 -17.92 2.49 1.27
CA ARG A 108 -18.85 3.47 0.68
C ARG A 108 -18.24 4.21 -0.50
N ALA A 109 -16.93 4.48 -0.48
CA ALA A 109 -16.23 5.03 -1.64
C ALA A 109 -16.16 4.01 -2.80
N MET A 110 -15.88 2.73 -2.52
CA MET A 110 -15.78 1.68 -3.55
C MET A 110 -17.10 1.53 -4.35
N GLU A 111 -18.26 1.70 -3.71
CA GLU A 111 -19.57 1.68 -4.39
C GLU A 111 -19.63 2.66 -5.58
N LYS A 112 -19.06 3.86 -5.38
CA LYS A 112 -19.03 4.94 -6.39
C LYS A 112 -17.88 4.83 -7.39
N HIS A 113 -16.87 4.01 -7.09
CA HIS A 113 -15.64 3.89 -7.87
C HIS A 113 -15.43 2.46 -8.37
N ALA A 114 -16.16 2.11 -9.44
CA ALA A 114 -16.16 0.77 -10.04
C ALA A 114 -14.78 0.12 -10.28
N PRO A 115 -13.71 0.85 -10.68
CA PRO A 115 -12.40 0.24 -10.87
C PRO A 115 -11.81 -0.38 -9.59
N PHE A 116 -12.17 0.13 -8.41
CA PHE A 116 -11.76 -0.42 -7.10
C PHE A 116 -12.69 -1.54 -6.60
N ARG A 117 -13.59 -2.04 -7.45
CA ARG A 117 -14.40 -3.25 -7.24
C ARG A 117 -13.96 -4.40 -8.15
N ARG A 118 -12.84 -4.22 -8.84
CA ARG A 118 -12.28 -5.19 -9.79
C ARG A 118 -11.30 -6.13 -9.11
N LEU A 119 -11.10 -7.28 -9.74
CA LEU A 119 -10.07 -8.25 -9.36
C LEU A 119 -9.22 -8.59 -10.59
N ILE A 120 -7.95 -8.88 -10.34
CA ILE A 120 -7.02 -9.42 -11.35
C ILE A 120 -6.93 -10.94 -11.12
N LEU A 121 -7.41 -11.71 -12.08
CA LEU A 121 -7.36 -13.18 -12.05
C LEU A 121 -5.96 -13.69 -12.43
N GLU A 122 -5.73 -15.00 -12.27
CA GLU A 122 -4.39 -15.61 -12.48
C GLU A 122 -3.90 -15.54 -13.94
N ASP A 123 -4.83 -15.45 -14.89
CA ASP A 123 -4.60 -15.29 -16.33
C ASP A 123 -4.52 -13.81 -16.77
N ASP A 124 -4.38 -12.89 -15.81
CA ASP A 124 -4.39 -11.44 -15.99
C ASP A 124 -5.73 -10.86 -16.50
N GLN A 125 -6.81 -11.65 -16.51
CA GLN A 125 -8.14 -11.12 -16.77
C GLN A 125 -8.59 -10.19 -15.63
N ILE A 126 -9.10 -9.01 -15.99
CA ILE A 126 -9.67 -8.05 -15.06
C ILE A 126 -11.19 -8.23 -15.05
N VAL A 127 -11.74 -8.63 -13.89
CA VAL A 127 -13.18 -8.78 -13.69
C VAL A 127 -13.72 -7.69 -12.78
N GLN A 128 -14.96 -7.25 -13.00
CA GLN A 128 -15.63 -6.25 -12.18
C GLN A 128 -16.78 -6.89 -11.42
N ASN A 129 -16.87 -6.62 -10.12
CA ASN A 129 -17.91 -7.16 -9.26
C ASN A 129 -18.87 -6.06 -8.78
N ASP A 130 -20.16 -6.39 -8.72
CA ASP A 130 -21.17 -5.53 -8.10
C ASP A 130 -21.17 -5.67 -6.58
N ASN A 131 -21.01 -6.90 -6.09
CA ASN A 131 -20.77 -7.20 -4.69
C ASN A 131 -19.29 -7.50 -4.47
N PHE A 132 -18.71 -6.92 -3.44
CA PHE A 132 -17.27 -6.96 -3.26
C PHE A 132 -16.88 -7.10 -1.80
N ASP A 133 -15.72 -7.70 -1.59
CA ASP A 133 -15.13 -7.90 -0.29
C ASP A 133 -14.20 -6.72 0.06
N LEU A 134 -13.84 -6.60 1.34
CA LEU A 134 -12.81 -5.67 1.80
C LEU A 134 -11.74 -6.44 2.58
N GLY A 135 -10.47 -6.25 2.23
CA GLY A 135 -9.34 -6.85 2.94
C GLY A 135 -8.81 -5.93 4.02
N ILE A 136 -8.47 -6.46 5.18
CA ILE A 136 -7.78 -5.76 6.27
C ILE A 136 -6.50 -6.52 6.60
N ALA A 137 -5.35 -5.85 6.46
CA ALA A 137 -4.07 -6.42 6.81
C ALA A 137 -3.95 -6.54 8.35
N VAL A 138 -3.60 -7.73 8.82
CA VAL A 138 -3.48 -8.06 10.25
C VAL A 138 -2.10 -8.62 10.51
N ALA A 139 -1.33 -7.91 11.34
CA ALA A 139 -0.05 -8.41 11.84
C ALA A 139 -0.28 -9.62 12.76
N LEU A 140 0.50 -10.67 12.55
CA LEU A 140 0.56 -11.88 13.33
C LEU A 140 1.92 -11.98 14.04
N GLU A 141 2.06 -12.94 14.95
CA GLU A 141 3.33 -13.22 15.62
C GLU A 141 4.43 -13.61 14.62
N GLY A 142 5.69 -13.31 14.98
CA GLY A 142 6.86 -13.67 14.17
C GLY A 142 7.00 -12.88 12.87
N ASP A 143 6.60 -11.60 12.86
CA ASP A 143 6.66 -10.70 11.69
C ASP A 143 5.85 -11.20 10.47
N ARG A 144 4.79 -11.97 10.75
CA ARG A 144 3.90 -12.51 9.72
C ARG A 144 2.73 -11.55 9.46
N LEU A 145 2.24 -11.58 8.23
CA LEU A 145 1.08 -10.79 7.81
C LEU A 145 -0.01 -11.70 7.24
N ALA A 146 -1.23 -11.51 7.70
CA ALA A 146 -2.43 -12.13 7.12
C ALA A 146 -3.42 -11.05 6.69
N THR A 147 -4.44 -11.46 5.94
CA THR A 147 -5.53 -10.55 5.56
C THR A 147 -6.86 -11.12 6.02
N ALA A 148 -7.55 -10.33 6.84
CA ALA A 148 -8.93 -10.56 7.21
C ALA A 148 -9.83 -10.08 6.07
N VAL A 149 -10.71 -10.96 5.56
CA VAL A 149 -11.58 -10.63 4.42
C VAL A 149 -13.01 -10.46 4.90
N ILE A 150 -13.52 -9.23 4.81
CA ILE A 150 -14.91 -8.91 5.11
C ILE A 150 -15.71 -9.18 3.85
N THR A 151 -16.39 -10.32 3.82
CA THR A 151 -17.13 -10.77 2.64
C THR A 151 -18.37 -9.93 2.39
N THR A 152 -18.67 -9.63 1.11
CA THR A 152 -19.83 -8.83 0.68
C THR A 152 -19.97 -7.52 1.47
N ALA A 153 -18.85 -6.83 1.69
CA ALA A 153 -18.75 -5.66 2.56
C ALA A 153 -19.78 -4.56 2.22
N ASN A 154 -20.07 -4.37 0.93
CA ASN A 154 -21.06 -3.41 0.46
C ASN A 154 -22.50 -3.75 0.91
N GLN A 155 -22.80 -5.04 1.07
CA GLN A 155 -24.11 -5.55 1.47
C GLN A 155 -24.34 -5.57 2.98
N LYS A 156 -23.47 -5.00 3.80
CA LYS A 156 -23.64 -4.95 5.26
C LYS A 156 -24.17 -3.59 5.68
N ASN A 157 -25.15 -3.57 6.59
CA ASN A 157 -25.48 -2.34 7.31
C ASN A 157 -24.39 -2.04 8.35
N TRP A 158 -24.43 -0.86 8.98
CA TRP A 158 -23.37 -0.44 9.90
C TRP A 158 -23.16 -1.41 11.09
N PRO A 159 -24.20 -1.82 11.85
CA PRO A 159 -24.02 -2.80 12.93
C PRO A 159 -23.44 -4.14 12.45
N GLU A 160 -23.97 -4.69 11.35
CA GLU A 160 -23.48 -5.94 10.76
C GLU A 160 -22.01 -5.82 10.33
N PHE A 161 -21.64 -4.69 9.74
CA PHE A 161 -20.28 -4.42 9.30
C PHE A 161 -19.33 -4.34 10.49
N VAL A 162 -19.71 -3.65 11.57
CA VAL A 162 -18.88 -3.54 12.77
C VAL A 162 -18.65 -4.89 13.44
N SER A 163 -19.72 -5.70 13.64
CA SER A 163 -19.58 -7.05 14.20
C SER A 163 -18.74 -7.94 13.29
N THR A 164 -19.04 -8.00 11.99
CA THR A 164 -18.27 -8.81 11.04
C THR A 164 -16.80 -8.39 11.02
N TYR A 165 -16.52 -7.09 10.98
CA TYR A 165 -15.15 -6.55 10.98
C TYR A 165 -14.38 -7.04 12.22
N ASN A 166 -14.96 -6.86 13.41
CA ASN A 166 -14.28 -7.19 14.67
C ASN A 166 -14.03 -8.69 14.79
N GLU A 167 -15.03 -9.52 14.48
CA GLU A 167 -14.92 -10.99 14.50
C GLU A 167 -13.88 -11.49 13.50
N THR A 168 -13.91 -10.98 12.27
CA THR A 168 -13.00 -11.40 11.19
C THR A 168 -11.56 -11.04 11.53
N VAL A 169 -11.31 -9.81 12.02
CA VAL A 169 -9.97 -9.35 12.41
C VAL A 169 -9.46 -10.13 13.62
N ALA A 170 -10.30 -10.38 14.63
CA ALA A 170 -9.93 -11.17 15.80
C ALA A 170 -9.59 -12.62 15.43
N ALA A 171 -10.42 -13.26 14.60
CA ALA A 171 -10.17 -14.62 14.12
C ALA A 171 -8.89 -14.72 13.28
N THR A 172 -8.63 -13.74 12.42
CA THR A 172 -7.39 -13.70 11.64
C THR A 172 -6.17 -13.51 12.53
N ARG A 173 -6.25 -12.66 13.55
CA ARG A 173 -5.19 -12.52 14.56
C ARG A 173 -4.94 -13.83 15.31
N GLY A 174 -5.98 -14.65 15.52
CA GLY A 174 -5.88 -16.02 16.05
C GLY A 174 -5.35 -17.07 15.06
N GLY A 175 -4.93 -16.67 13.86
CA GLY A 175 -4.32 -17.56 12.86
C GLY A 175 -5.25 -18.00 11.73
N ARG A 176 -6.51 -17.55 11.70
CA ARG A 176 -7.42 -17.85 10.57
C ARG A 176 -6.98 -17.11 9.31
N VAL A 177 -6.77 -17.86 8.22
CA VAL A 177 -6.43 -17.29 6.92
C VAL A 177 -7.56 -17.58 5.94
N ASP A 178 -8.17 -16.53 5.41
CA ASP A 178 -9.18 -16.63 4.36
C ASP A 178 -8.54 -16.56 2.97
N ALA A 179 -9.25 -17.09 1.98
CA ALA A 179 -8.88 -16.87 0.58
C ALA A 179 -8.92 -15.37 0.26
N MET A 180 -7.81 -14.82 -0.22
CA MET A 180 -7.71 -13.41 -0.58
C MET A 180 -8.51 -13.14 -1.86
N ASN A 181 -9.71 -12.58 -1.72
CA ASN A 181 -10.57 -12.16 -2.83
C ASN A 181 -11.03 -10.69 -2.72
N ALA A 182 -10.22 -9.86 -2.08
CA ALA A 182 -10.56 -8.45 -1.86
C ALA A 182 -9.97 -7.54 -2.95
N PRO A 183 -10.78 -6.70 -3.63
CA PRO A 183 -10.29 -5.68 -4.56
C PRO A 183 -9.36 -4.66 -3.90
N VAL A 184 -9.68 -4.27 -2.67
CA VAL A 184 -8.92 -3.29 -1.89
C VAL A 184 -8.55 -3.89 -0.54
N VAL A 185 -7.28 -3.72 -0.17
CA VAL A 185 -6.76 -4.07 1.16
C VAL A 185 -6.42 -2.80 1.92
N ILE A 186 -6.86 -2.69 3.18
CA ILE A 186 -6.45 -1.61 4.08
C ILE A 186 -5.35 -2.14 4.99
N THR A 187 -4.26 -1.38 5.08
CA THR A 187 -3.22 -1.61 6.08
C THR A 187 -3.05 -0.35 6.92
N SER A 188 -2.94 -0.50 8.23
CA SER A 188 -2.75 0.64 9.13
C SER A 188 -1.58 0.40 10.05
N LEU A 189 -0.63 1.32 10.02
CA LEU A 189 0.49 1.38 10.95
C LEU A 189 0.42 2.63 11.83
N GLY A 190 -0.77 3.20 12.01
CA GLY A 190 -0.97 4.36 12.89
C GLY A 190 -0.59 4.08 14.35
N ALA A 191 -0.77 2.83 14.81
CA ALA A 191 -0.32 2.39 16.13
C ALA A 191 1.21 2.34 16.29
N PHE A 192 1.95 2.35 15.17
CA PHE A 192 3.42 2.42 15.13
C PHE A 192 3.91 3.83 14.80
N GLU A 193 3.05 4.85 14.91
CA GLU A 193 3.37 6.26 14.66
C GLU A 193 3.87 6.57 13.23
N VAL A 194 3.64 5.67 12.28
CA VAL A 194 4.03 5.87 10.88
C VAL A 194 3.05 6.83 10.22
N LYS A 195 3.57 7.97 9.72
CA LYS A 195 2.74 9.00 9.05
C LYS A 195 2.29 8.59 7.65
N ALA A 196 3.20 8.07 6.83
CA ALA A 196 2.93 7.69 5.45
C ALA A 196 3.79 6.49 5.06
N GLY A 197 3.31 5.71 4.09
CA GLY A 197 4.01 4.55 3.56
C GLY A 197 3.40 4.12 2.24
N ALA A 198 4.22 3.56 1.34
CA ALA A 198 3.75 3.03 0.06
C ALA A 198 3.60 1.51 0.17
N PRO A 199 2.39 0.99 0.47
CA PRO A 199 2.19 -0.45 0.59
C PRO A 199 2.28 -1.12 -0.79
N ILE A 200 2.60 -2.41 -0.81
CA ILE A 200 2.52 -3.22 -2.04
C ILE A 200 1.06 -3.58 -2.38
N VAL A 201 0.78 -3.75 -3.67
CA VAL A 201 -0.51 -4.29 -4.16
C VAL A 201 -0.27 -5.71 -4.62
N VAL A 202 -1.02 -6.66 -4.04
CA VAL A 202 -0.88 -8.08 -4.36
C VAL A 202 -2.17 -8.58 -5.03
N PRO A 203 -2.11 -9.02 -6.30
CA PRO A 203 -3.23 -9.65 -6.97
C PRO A 203 -3.85 -10.82 -6.15
N PRO A 204 -5.19 -10.92 -6.08
CA PRO A 204 -6.15 -10.31 -7.00
C PRO A 204 -6.54 -8.87 -6.71
N SER A 205 -6.04 -8.29 -5.61
CA SER A 205 -6.30 -6.89 -5.24
C SER A 205 -5.78 -5.92 -6.29
N VAL A 206 -6.52 -4.83 -6.51
CA VAL A 206 -6.17 -3.76 -7.44
C VAL A 206 -5.63 -2.52 -6.73
N GLY A 207 -5.81 -2.44 -5.41
CA GLY A 207 -5.24 -1.38 -4.59
C GLY A 207 -5.03 -1.76 -3.14
N THR A 208 -4.08 -1.08 -2.51
CA THR A 208 -3.80 -1.16 -1.08
C THR A 208 -3.78 0.24 -0.52
N LEU A 209 -4.64 0.51 0.46
CA LEU A 209 -4.71 1.78 1.17
C LEU A 209 -3.93 1.67 2.48
N PHE A 210 -2.87 2.47 2.60
CA PHE A 210 -2.19 2.67 3.86
C PHE A 210 -2.80 3.84 4.62
N VAL A 211 -3.10 3.62 5.90
CA VAL A 211 -3.63 4.61 6.83
C VAL A 211 -2.58 4.90 7.90
N GLY A 212 -2.04 6.12 7.86
CA GLY A 212 -1.04 6.59 8.80
C GLY A 212 -1.58 7.02 10.17
N THR A 213 -0.66 7.47 11.02
CA THR A 213 -0.99 8.07 12.31
C THR A 213 -1.57 9.48 12.15
N ALA A 214 -2.41 9.86 13.10
CA ALA A 214 -2.90 11.22 13.19
C ALA A 214 -1.76 12.16 13.62
N HIS A 215 -1.64 13.30 12.94
CA HIS A 215 -0.61 14.30 13.21
C HIS A 215 -1.12 15.70 12.87
N ARG A 216 -0.46 16.72 13.42
CA ARG A 216 -0.82 18.11 13.13
C ARG A 216 -0.13 18.58 11.85
N GLU A 217 -0.91 19.22 10.99
CA GLU A 217 -0.46 19.89 9.78
C GLU A 217 -0.95 21.34 9.75
N LEU A 218 -0.20 22.21 9.05
CA LEU A 218 -0.61 23.59 8.80
C LEU A 218 -1.34 23.64 7.46
N ILE A 219 -2.67 23.70 7.53
CA ILE A 219 -3.51 23.84 6.34
C ILE A 219 -3.59 25.32 6.01
N SER A 220 -3.11 25.69 4.83
CA SER A 220 -3.18 27.07 4.36
C SER A 220 -4.63 27.37 3.95
N ASN A 221 -5.29 28.26 4.69
CA ASN A 221 -6.56 28.85 4.29
C ASN A 221 -6.29 30.31 3.90
N LYS A 222 -6.93 30.79 2.84
CA LYS A 222 -6.60 32.02 2.08
C LYS A 222 -6.25 33.26 2.91
N ASN A 223 -6.74 33.35 4.16
CA ASN A 223 -6.49 34.46 5.06
C ASN A 223 -5.77 34.10 6.38
N LYS A 224 -5.65 32.81 6.75
CA LYS A 224 -4.96 32.33 7.97
C LYS A 224 -4.49 30.88 7.80
N ASN A 225 -3.26 30.58 8.23
CA ASN A 225 -2.84 29.19 8.41
C ASN A 225 -3.56 28.61 9.63
N GLU A 226 -4.28 27.50 9.43
CA GLU A 226 -4.96 26.77 10.49
C GLU A 226 -4.16 25.49 10.77
N SER A 227 -3.83 25.25 12.05
CA SER A 227 -3.28 23.95 12.43
C SER A 227 -4.42 22.97 12.69
N ALA A 228 -4.51 21.92 11.88
CA ALA A 228 -5.52 20.88 11.98
C ALA A 228 -4.86 19.51 12.22
N GLU A 229 -5.60 18.60 12.85
CA GLU A 229 -5.19 17.20 12.95
C GLU A 229 -5.65 16.44 11.71
N VAL A 230 -4.70 15.76 11.06
CA VAL A 230 -4.92 15.03 9.81
C VAL A 230 -4.35 13.62 9.90
N ILE A 231 -4.82 12.75 9.03
CA ILE A 231 -4.18 11.47 8.70
C ILE A 231 -3.75 11.50 7.24
N THR A 232 -2.58 10.93 6.93
CA THR A 232 -2.16 10.72 5.53
C THR A 232 -2.66 9.36 5.05
N LEU A 233 -3.36 9.39 3.92
CA LEU A 233 -3.82 8.22 3.19
C LEU A 233 -2.87 8.00 2.02
N SER A 234 -2.22 6.84 1.95
CA SER A 234 -1.35 6.49 0.84
C SER A 234 -1.95 5.31 0.07
N LEU A 235 -2.39 5.56 -1.16
CA LEU A 235 -3.01 4.56 -2.01
C LEU A 235 -2.02 4.08 -3.06
N THR A 236 -1.61 2.82 -2.96
CA THR A 236 -0.95 2.13 -4.07
C THR A 236 -2.00 1.39 -4.88
N PHE A 237 -1.91 1.43 -6.22
CA PHE A 237 -2.82 0.76 -7.14
C PHE A 237 -2.07 0.18 -8.34
N ASP A 238 -2.66 -0.82 -8.98
CA ASP A 238 -2.14 -1.39 -10.23
C ASP A 238 -2.58 -0.54 -11.44
N HIS A 239 -1.62 0.07 -12.13
CA HIS A 239 -1.84 0.97 -13.26
C HIS A 239 -2.40 0.25 -14.50
N ARG A 240 -2.41 -1.09 -14.52
CA ARG A 240 -3.15 -1.89 -15.50
C ARG A 240 -4.67 -1.75 -15.35
N VAL A 241 -5.15 -1.45 -14.14
CA VAL A 241 -6.59 -1.40 -13.82
C VAL A 241 -7.10 0.03 -13.68
N VAL A 242 -6.30 0.90 -13.04
CA VAL A 242 -6.72 2.27 -12.68
C VAL A 242 -5.64 3.27 -13.11
N ASN A 243 -6.04 4.37 -13.75
CA ASN A 243 -5.14 5.49 -14.05
C ASN A 243 -5.14 6.53 -12.93
N GLY A 244 -4.12 7.40 -12.89
CA GLY A 244 -3.93 8.40 -11.83
C GLY A 244 -5.16 9.26 -11.50
N ALA A 245 -5.89 9.75 -12.50
CA ALA A 245 -7.11 10.53 -12.26
C ALA A 245 -8.22 9.73 -11.56
N GLY A 246 -8.40 8.45 -11.92
CA GLY A 246 -9.38 7.57 -11.29
C GLY A 246 -9.00 7.22 -9.85
N ALA A 247 -7.70 6.98 -9.61
CA ALA A 247 -7.18 6.74 -8.28
C ALA A 247 -7.29 7.98 -7.38
N ALA A 248 -6.96 9.17 -7.91
CA ALA A 248 -7.11 10.43 -7.20
C ALA A 248 -8.57 10.72 -6.85
N ALA A 249 -9.51 10.45 -7.77
CA ALA A 249 -10.94 10.61 -7.50
C ALA A 249 -11.42 9.68 -6.37
N PHE A 250 -10.98 8.41 -6.38
CA PHE A 250 -11.30 7.46 -5.31
C PHE A 250 -10.72 7.87 -3.96
N ALA A 251 -9.46 8.29 -3.91
CA ALA A 251 -8.82 8.77 -2.68
C ALA A 251 -9.50 10.04 -2.13
N ASN A 252 -9.95 10.94 -3.00
CA ASN A 252 -10.74 12.11 -2.62
C ASN A 252 -12.13 11.72 -2.07
N GLU A 253 -12.79 10.71 -2.64
CA GLU A 253 -14.05 10.21 -2.10
C GLU A 253 -13.83 9.59 -0.70
N ILE A 254 -12.77 8.80 -0.50
CA ILE A 254 -12.40 8.30 0.84
C ILE A 254 -12.17 9.46 1.81
N LYS A 255 -11.36 10.46 1.44
CA LYS A 255 -11.15 11.68 2.23
C LYS A 255 -12.48 12.32 2.61
N LYS A 256 -13.37 12.54 1.64
CA LYS A 256 -14.69 13.14 1.89
C LYS A 256 -15.54 12.32 2.87
N GLN A 257 -15.53 11.00 2.75
CA GLN A 257 -16.26 10.09 3.65
C GLN A 257 -15.70 10.13 5.08
N ILE A 258 -14.37 10.26 5.23
CA ILE A 258 -13.69 10.39 6.53
C ILE A 258 -13.97 11.75 7.17
N GLU A 259 -13.79 12.84 6.41
CA GLU A 259 -13.96 14.22 6.89
C GLU A 259 -15.43 14.54 7.21
N GLY A 260 -16.37 13.84 6.57
CA GLY A 260 -17.80 13.94 6.84
C GLY A 260 -18.37 12.80 7.68
N PHE A 261 -17.52 11.98 8.31
CA PHE A 261 -17.96 10.72 8.91
C PHE A 261 -18.99 10.95 10.02
N LYS A 262 -20.08 10.19 9.94
CA LYS A 262 -21.09 10.07 10.99
C LYS A 262 -21.47 8.62 11.10
N ILE A 263 -21.65 8.14 12.33
CA ILE A 263 -22.15 6.77 12.56
C ILE A 263 -23.55 6.68 11.91
N PRO A 264 -23.75 5.80 10.91
CA PRO A 264 -25.05 5.65 10.28
C PRO A 264 -26.10 5.23 11.31
N LYS A 265 -27.26 5.89 11.27
CA LYS A 265 -28.42 5.45 12.04
C LYS A 265 -28.92 4.14 11.42
N GLN A 266 -29.40 3.20 12.24
CA GLN A 266 -30.06 2.01 11.73
C GLN A 266 -31.28 2.43 10.92
N GLU A 267 -31.25 2.23 9.61
CA GLU A 267 -32.45 2.26 8.79
C GLU A 267 -32.90 0.82 8.54
N PRO A 268 -34.19 0.50 8.75
CA PRO A 268 -34.72 -0.81 8.41
C PRO A 268 -34.55 -1.03 6.91
N ARG A 269 -33.93 -2.14 6.52
CA ARG A 269 -33.80 -2.50 5.09
C ARG A 269 -35.18 -2.73 4.49
N VAL A 270 -35.55 -1.89 3.53
CA VAL A 270 -36.57 -2.23 2.55
C VAL A 270 -35.96 -3.28 1.63
N VAL A 271 -36.28 -4.54 1.86
CA VAL A 271 -35.97 -5.62 0.92
C VAL A 271 -36.91 -5.43 -0.27
N SER A 272 -36.42 -4.86 -1.36
CA SER A 272 -37.10 -4.93 -2.66
C SER A 272 -37.12 -6.40 -3.08
N ARG A 273 -38.32 -6.98 -3.10
CA ARG A 273 -38.61 -8.33 -3.59
C ARG A 273 -38.33 -8.48 -5.07
#